data_AF-A0AAF0BW73-F1
#
_entry.id   AF-A0AAF0BW73-F1
#
_cell.length_a   1.000
_cell.length_b   1.000
_cell.length_c   1.000
_cell.angle_alpha   90.00
_cell.angle_beta   90.00
_cell.angle_gamma   90.00
#
_symmetry.space_group_name_H-M   'P 1'
#
loop_
_entity.id
_entity.type
_entity.pdbx_description
1 polymer ?
#
loop_
_entity_poly.entity_id
_entity_poly.type
_entity_poly.pdbx_seq_one_letter_code
_entity_poly.pdbx_strand_id
1 'polypeptide(L)'
;MSWAAHELESYVIGDHLKVKISYLAVLIGCLAPDMLTKLPVYGIHLGPLDIDPRSEPWIYHRGWPGVGPTHSFFFGVLVALLVLWVFRNRAWALGLMIGQWAHALTDICDSVGTMLLFPFTTQHYTIGMWAYASQQGKFGDADAYYSSLGGVWDMFWLVLVLFGWKALTRDFFFSRIVADDPAWLWLRRRFRLSNRAMLALYRAYFCYGAARIFAWTTIARLRSGDRAPIDLTWGGPSFVDKAPSSWPGWGTFLLNTVRGVALLVLALWLVWVLVGRRLWERAGEAPRRTAPT
;
A
#
# COMPACT_ATOMS: atom_id res chain seq x y z
N MET A 1 2.19 -9.93 3.37
CA MET A 1 1.32 -8.81 2.99
C MET A 1 0.83 -8.16 4.26
N SER A 2 0.90 -6.83 4.36
CA SER A 2 0.23 -6.15 5.47
C SER A 2 -1.29 -6.10 5.26
N TRP A 3 -2.04 -6.31 6.34
CA TRP A 3 -3.49 -6.41 6.27
C TRP A 3 -4.19 -5.08 6.53
N ALA A 4 -3.73 -4.28 7.50
CA ALA A 4 -4.36 -3.01 7.88
C ALA A 4 -3.40 -1.80 7.97
N ALA A 5 -2.08 -2.00 7.89
CA ALA A 5 -1.13 -0.88 7.98
C ALA A 5 -1.37 0.16 6.87
N HIS A 6 -1.70 -0.30 5.66
CA HIS A 6 -1.90 0.55 4.49
C HIS A 6 -3.03 1.58 4.66
N GLU A 7 -4.04 1.29 5.48
CA GLU A 7 -5.09 2.24 5.85
C GLU A 7 -4.59 3.33 6.82
N LEU A 8 -3.61 3.02 7.66
CA LEU A 8 -3.17 3.85 8.78
C LEU A 8 -1.92 4.68 8.43
N GLU A 9 -1.01 4.13 7.63
CA GLU A 9 0.21 4.78 7.12
C GLU A 9 -0.10 6.15 6.48
N SER A 10 -1.20 6.23 5.73
CA SER A 10 -1.64 7.42 5.02
C SER A 10 -1.87 8.65 5.93
N TYR A 11 -2.18 8.44 7.21
CA TYR A 11 -2.37 9.53 8.19
C TYR A 11 -1.05 10.13 8.69
N VAL A 12 0.06 9.41 8.54
CA VAL A 12 1.37 9.79 9.07
C VAL A 12 2.33 10.25 7.97
N ILE A 13 2.25 9.65 6.78
CA ILE A 13 3.13 9.95 5.64
C ILE A 13 3.09 11.43 5.25
N GLY A 14 1.90 12.04 5.25
CA GLY A 14 1.69 13.42 4.80
C GLY A 14 2.45 14.46 5.61
N ASP A 15 2.54 14.30 6.92
CA ASP A 15 3.15 15.29 7.81
C ASP A 15 4.69 15.29 7.76
N HIS A 16 5.31 14.23 7.24
CA HIS A 16 6.75 14.12 7.12
C HIS A 16 7.28 14.64 5.79
N LEU A 17 6.40 14.95 4.84
CA LEU A 17 6.76 15.40 3.50
C LEU A 17 6.64 16.91 3.38
N LYS A 18 7.73 17.57 2.96
CA LYS A 18 7.77 19.02 2.69
C LYS A 18 7.15 19.39 1.33
N VAL A 19 6.41 18.48 0.72
CA VAL A 19 5.81 18.63 -0.61
C VAL A 19 4.30 18.48 -0.53
N LYS A 20 3.58 19.24 -1.36
CA LYS A 20 2.12 19.17 -1.41
C LYS A 20 1.67 17.86 -2.05
N ILE A 21 0.97 17.03 -1.29
CA ILE A 21 0.43 15.74 -1.73
C ILE A 21 -1.04 15.61 -1.36
N SER A 22 -1.79 14.82 -2.14
CA SER A 22 -3.18 14.49 -1.83
C SER A 22 -3.22 13.30 -0.88
N TYR A 23 -3.91 13.46 0.25
CA TYR A 23 -4.18 12.35 1.18
C TYR A 23 -4.95 11.21 0.51
N LEU A 24 -5.99 11.54 -0.28
CA LEU A 24 -6.77 10.52 -0.98
C LEU A 24 -5.91 9.75 -1.99
N ALA A 25 -5.00 10.45 -2.67
CA ALA A 25 -4.06 9.82 -3.60
C ALA A 25 -3.07 8.91 -2.88
N VAL A 26 -2.53 9.32 -1.72
CA VAL A 26 -1.68 8.44 -0.89
C VAL A 26 -2.45 7.20 -0.48
N LEU A 27 -3.65 7.37 0.07
CA LEU A 27 -4.49 6.26 0.49
C LEU A 27 -4.81 5.28 -0.66
N ILE A 28 -5.19 5.79 -1.83
CA ILE A 28 -5.44 4.95 -3.00
C ILE A 28 -4.15 4.25 -3.44
N GLY A 29 -3.01 4.96 -3.41
CA GLY A 29 -1.70 4.38 -3.74
C GLY A 29 -1.33 3.24 -2.81
N CYS A 30 -1.61 3.39 -1.51
CA CYS A 30 -1.42 2.37 -0.48
C CYS A 30 -2.35 1.16 -0.64
N LEU A 31 -3.43 1.25 -1.40
CA LEU A 31 -4.38 0.13 -1.56
C LEU A 31 -4.32 -0.50 -2.95
N ALA A 32 -3.90 0.28 -3.95
CA ALA A 32 -3.95 -0.10 -5.36
C ALA A 32 -3.21 -1.40 -5.68
N PRO A 33 -2.00 -1.68 -5.15
CA PRO A 33 -1.30 -2.93 -5.43
C PRO A 33 -2.07 -4.17 -4.99
N ASP A 34 -2.87 -4.08 -3.94
CA ASP A 34 -3.63 -5.22 -3.38
C ASP A 34 -5.07 -5.30 -3.90
N MET A 35 -5.68 -4.18 -4.27
CA MET A 35 -7.02 -4.15 -4.86
C MET A 35 -7.11 -4.97 -6.15
N LEU A 36 -6.00 -5.07 -6.89
CA LEU A 36 -5.93 -5.79 -8.16
C LEU A 36 -5.57 -7.27 -7.98
N THR A 37 -5.24 -7.72 -6.77
CA THR A 37 -4.55 -9.01 -6.56
C THR A 37 -5.23 -9.89 -5.51
N LYS A 38 -5.87 -9.31 -4.48
CA LYS A 38 -6.49 -10.08 -3.39
C LYS A 38 -7.60 -11.04 -3.85
N LEU A 39 -8.40 -10.63 -4.83
CA LEU A 39 -9.48 -11.48 -5.36
C LEU A 39 -8.93 -12.75 -6.04
N PRO A 40 -8.01 -12.69 -7.01
CA PRO A 40 -7.40 -13.90 -7.59
C PRO A 40 -6.52 -14.71 -6.62
N VAL A 41 -5.99 -14.07 -5.57
CA VAL A 41 -5.11 -14.71 -4.57
C VAL A 41 -5.92 -15.58 -3.60
N TYR A 42 -7.08 -15.11 -3.16
CA TYR A 42 -7.90 -15.82 -2.18
C TYR A 42 -9.16 -16.46 -2.76
N GLY A 43 -9.47 -16.20 -4.03
CA GLY A 43 -10.68 -16.65 -4.68
C GLY A 43 -11.93 -15.83 -4.29
N ILE A 44 -13.04 -16.18 -4.91
CA ILE A 44 -14.39 -15.69 -4.58
C ILE A 44 -15.27 -16.90 -4.31
N HIS A 45 -15.72 -17.07 -3.07
CA HIS A 45 -16.68 -18.10 -2.68
C HIS A 45 -17.99 -17.42 -2.27
N LEU A 46 -18.88 -17.16 -3.23
CA LEU A 46 -20.17 -16.47 -3.02
C LEU A 46 -21.33 -17.35 -3.51
N GLY A 47 -21.88 -18.16 -2.61
CA GLY A 47 -22.96 -19.08 -2.93
C GLY A 47 -22.51 -20.12 -3.97
N PRO A 48 -23.14 -20.20 -5.15
CA PRO A 48 -22.71 -21.10 -6.23
C PRO A 48 -21.54 -20.54 -7.06
N LEU A 49 -21.18 -19.27 -6.89
CA LEU A 49 -20.01 -18.70 -7.55
C LEU A 49 -18.77 -19.11 -6.77
N ASP A 50 -18.01 -20.03 -7.34
CA ASP A 50 -16.73 -20.49 -6.83
C ASP A 50 -15.63 -20.15 -7.85
N ILE A 51 -14.85 -19.13 -7.54
CA ILE A 51 -13.65 -18.77 -8.30
C ILE A 51 -12.47 -19.18 -7.45
N ASP A 52 -11.87 -20.31 -7.81
CA ASP A 52 -10.73 -20.82 -7.07
C ASP A 52 -9.53 -19.87 -7.14
N PRO A 53 -8.77 -19.77 -6.03
CA PRO A 53 -7.49 -19.09 -6.05
C PRO A 53 -6.54 -19.77 -7.05
N ARG A 54 -5.58 -19.01 -7.57
CA ARG A 54 -4.51 -19.57 -8.42
C ARG A 54 -3.76 -20.67 -7.67
N SER A 55 -3.27 -21.69 -8.39
CA SER A 55 -2.49 -22.80 -7.81
C SER A 55 -1.24 -22.35 -7.05
N GLU A 56 -0.65 -21.22 -7.47
CA GLU A 56 0.49 -20.59 -6.81
C GLU A 56 0.16 -19.11 -6.55
N PRO A 57 -0.66 -18.82 -5.52
CA PRO A 57 -1.19 -17.48 -5.30
C PRO A 57 -0.08 -16.46 -4.99
N TRP A 58 1.02 -16.89 -4.38
CA TRP A 58 2.17 -16.03 -4.10
C TRP A 58 2.93 -15.63 -5.38
N ILE A 59 3.06 -16.52 -6.37
CA ILE A 59 3.69 -16.20 -7.67
C ILE A 59 2.82 -15.22 -8.44
N TYR A 60 1.51 -15.44 -8.48
CA TYR A 60 0.61 -14.47 -9.07
C TYR A 60 0.73 -13.12 -8.36
N HIS A 61 0.62 -13.08 -7.04
CA HIS A 61 0.61 -11.83 -6.28
C HIS A 61 1.93 -11.05 -6.35
N ARG A 62 3.06 -11.73 -6.11
CA ARG A 62 4.36 -11.11 -5.88
C ARG A 62 5.36 -11.34 -6.99
N GLY A 63 5.14 -12.33 -7.84
CA GLY A 63 6.12 -12.82 -8.81
C GLY A 63 5.84 -12.39 -10.25
N TRP A 64 6.62 -12.99 -11.15
CA TRP A 64 6.52 -12.85 -12.60
C TRP A 64 6.65 -14.25 -13.25
N PRO A 65 5.78 -14.65 -14.18
CA PRO A 65 4.63 -13.92 -14.71
C PRO A 65 3.49 -13.83 -13.67
N GLY A 66 2.98 -12.62 -13.44
CA GLY A 66 2.01 -12.31 -12.38
C GLY A 66 1.74 -10.81 -12.30
N VAL A 67 1.10 -10.40 -11.21
CA VAL A 67 0.81 -9.01 -10.86
C VAL A 67 1.84 -8.41 -9.90
N GLY A 68 2.90 -9.16 -9.54
CA GLY A 68 4.03 -8.64 -8.78
C GLY A 68 4.66 -7.32 -9.29
N PRO A 69 4.60 -6.97 -10.60
CA PRO A 69 4.99 -5.63 -11.05
C PRO A 69 4.27 -4.47 -10.35
N THR A 70 3.05 -4.65 -9.83
CA THR A 70 2.31 -3.61 -9.10
C THR A 70 2.96 -3.24 -7.77
N HIS A 71 3.88 -4.07 -7.26
CA HIS A 71 4.69 -3.83 -6.06
C HIS A 71 6.13 -3.37 -6.39
N SER A 72 6.34 -2.75 -7.55
CA SER A 72 7.63 -2.18 -7.96
C SER A 72 7.65 -0.66 -7.89
N PHE A 73 8.82 -0.04 -7.72
CA PHE A 73 8.94 1.42 -7.74
C PHE A 73 8.60 2.01 -9.10
N PHE A 74 8.99 1.31 -10.18
CA PHE A 74 8.74 1.77 -11.53
C PHE A 74 7.24 1.82 -11.84
N PHE A 75 6.45 0.89 -11.30
CA PHE A 75 4.99 0.94 -11.44
C PHE A 75 4.39 2.21 -10.83
N GLY A 76 4.81 2.61 -9.63
CA GLY A 76 4.38 3.88 -9.03
C GLY A 76 4.69 5.09 -9.91
N VAL A 77 5.83 5.07 -10.61
CA VAL A 77 6.22 6.13 -11.56
C VAL A 77 5.32 6.13 -12.80
N LEU A 78 4.99 4.96 -13.36
CA LEU A 78 4.06 4.86 -14.47
C LEU A 78 2.67 5.39 -14.11
N VAL A 79 2.16 5.05 -12.93
CA VAL A 79 0.89 5.59 -12.41
C VAL A 79 0.96 7.11 -12.24
N ALA A 80 2.05 7.64 -11.68
CA ALA A 80 2.24 9.08 -11.52
C ALA A 80 2.24 9.81 -12.87
N LEU A 81 2.95 9.28 -13.87
CA LEU A 81 3.00 9.87 -15.22
C LEU A 81 1.63 9.84 -15.89
N LEU A 82 0.88 8.74 -15.76
CA LEU A 82 -0.48 8.63 -16.27
C LEU A 82 -1.37 9.73 -15.67
N VAL A 83 -1.25 9.99 -14.36
CA VAL A 83 -2.01 11.04 -13.68
C VAL A 83 -1.59 12.43 -14.13
N LEU A 84 -0.29 12.69 -14.28
CA LEU A 84 0.19 13.96 -14.83
C LEU A 84 -0.30 14.18 -16.27
N TRP A 85 -0.37 13.12 -17.08
CA TRP A 85 -0.82 13.20 -18.47
C TRP A 85 -2.32 13.46 -18.58
N VAL A 86 -3.14 12.68 -17.86
CA VAL A 86 -4.61 12.73 -17.98
C VAL A 86 -5.21 13.84 -17.12
N PHE A 87 -4.83 13.91 -15.84
CA PHE A 87 -5.46 14.79 -14.87
C PHE A 87 -4.67 16.07 -14.59
N ARG A 88 -3.41 16.13 -15.01
CA ARG A 88 -2.52 17.30 -14.83
C ARG A 88 -2.45 17.75 -13.36
N ASN A 89 -2.41 16.80 -12.43
CA ASN A 89 -2.46 17.06 -11.00
C ASN A 89 -1.22 16.51 -10.28
N ARG A 90 -0.30 17.40 -9.90
CA ARG A 90 0.96 17.05 -9.22
C ARG A 90 0.75 16.41 -7.86
N ALA A 91 -0.16 16.96 -7.05
CA ALA A 91 -0.42 16.45 -5.70
C ALA A 91 -0.97 15.02 -5.72
N TRP A 92 -1.81 14.71 -6.71
CA TRP A 92 -2.31 13.36 -6.94
C TRP A 92 -1.25 12.41 -7.49
N ALA A 93 -0.46 12.85 -8.47
CA ALA A 93 0.61 12.05 -9.05
C ALA A 93 1.64 11.64 -7.98
N LEU A 94 2.10 12.60 -7.18
CA LEU A 94 3.01 12.33 -6.07
C LEU A 94 2.35 11.48 -5.00
N GLY A 95 1.11 11.79 -4.60
CA GLY A 95 0.41 11.02 -3.57
C GLY A 95 0.28 9.55 -3.93
N LEU A 96 -0.19 9.22 -5.14
CA LEU A 96 -0.30 7.84 -5.61
C LEU A 96 1.05 7.12 -5.66
N MET A 97 2.09 7.79 -6.16
CA MET A 97 3.44 7.21 -6.22
C MET A 97 3.97 6.90 -4.83
N ILE A 98 3.88 7.86 -3.90
CA ILE A 98 4.36 7.71 -2.53
C ILE A 98 3.57 6.63 -1.80
N GLY A 99 2.25 6.62 -1.92
CA GLY A 99 1.41 5.59 -1.31
C GLY A 99 1.74 4.20 -1.84
N GLN A 100 1.94 4.06 -3.15
CA GLN A 100 2.32 2.79 -3.75
C GLN A 100 3.73 2.35 -3.35
N TRP A 101 4.69 3.28 -3.24
CA TRP A 101 6.03 2.96 -2.74
C TRP A 101 5.99 2.54 -1.27
N ALA A 102 5.22 3.24 -0.44
CA ALA A 102 5.03 2.87 0.96
C ALA A 102 4.44 1.46 1.08
N HIS A 103 3.42 1.14 0.28
CA HIS A 103 2.86 -0.22 0.18
C HIS A 103 3.96 -1.25 -0.15
N ALA A 104 4.68 -1.04 -1.25
CA ALA A 104 5.70 -1.98 -1.72
C ALA A 104 6.84 -2.17 -0.71
N LEU A 105 7.20 -1.11 0.01
CA LEU A 105 8.21 -1.13 1.07
C LEU A 105 7.71 -1.86 2.32
N THR A 106 6.49 -1.60 2.79
CA THR A 106 5.93 -2.35 3.93
C THR A 106 5.84 -3.85 3.61
N ASP A 107 5.58 -4.20 2.36
CA ASP A 107 5.49 -5.59 1.95
C ASP A 107 6.84 -6.32 1.87
N ILE A 108 7.99 -5.63 1.88
CA ILE A 108 9.30 -6.31 2.03
C ILE A 108 9.43 -6.96 3.41
N CYS A 109 8.61 -6.57 4.37
CA CYS A 109 8.65 -7.12 5.72
C CYS A 109 8.11 -8.55 5.79
N ASP A 110 7.34 -9.02 4.81
CA ASP A 110 6.89 -10.42 4.78
C ASP A 110 7.97 -11.37 4.22
N SER A 111 7.80 -12.69 4.41
CA SER A 111 8.79 -13.72 4.03
C SER A 111 9.03 -13.89 2.54
N VAL A 112 8.19 -13.30 1.67
CA VAL A 112 8.35 -13.34 0.21
C VAL A 112 8.89 -12.01 -0.30
N GLY A 113 8.41 -10.90 0.24
CA GLY A 113 8.79 -9.56 -0.17
C GLY A 113 8.23 -9.16 -1.54
N THR A 114 8.87 -8.18 -2.17
CA THR A 114 8.40 -7.57 -3.42
C THR A 114 9.52 -7.39 -4.45
N MET A 115 9.16 -7.39 -5.73
CA MET A 115 10.10 -7.11 -6.83
C MET A 115 10.31 -5.59 -6.99
N LEU A 116 10.88 -4.93 -5.99
CA LEU A 116 11.02 -3.46 -5.94
C LEU A 116 11.62 -2.84 -7.21
N LEU A 117 12.58 -3.56 -7.82
CA LEU A 117 13.37 -3.08 -8.97
C LEU A 117 12.89 -3.66 -10.32
N PHE A 118 11.71 -4.27 -10.38
CA PHE A 118 11.08 -4.65 -11.65
C PHE A 118 10.86 -3.40 -12.52
N PRO A 119 11.01 -3.47 -13.87
CA PRO A 119 11.27 -4.64 -14.71
C PRO A 119 12.75 -5.02 -14.88
N PHE A 120 13.66 -4.38 -14.16
CA PHE A 120 15.10 -4.56 -14.40
C PHE A 120 15.67 -5.82 -13.75
N THR A 121 14.96 -6.36 -12.77
CA THR A 121 15.19 -7.66 -12.16
C THR A 121 13.87 -8.22 -11.61
N THR A 122 13.76 -9.54 -11.54
CA THR A 122 12.66 -10.26 -10.88
C THR A 122 13.01 -10.66 -9.45
N GLN A 123 14.12 -10.15 -8.91
CA GLN A 123 14.54 -10.42 -7.54
C GLN A 123 13.58 -9.82 -6.52
N HIS A 124 13.15 -10.64 -5.57
CA HIS A 124 12.40 -10.21 -4.40
C HIS A 124 13.31 -9.64 -3.33
N TYR A 125 12.85 -8.56 -2.72
CA TYR A 125 13.47 -7.94 -1.56
C TYR A 125 12.59 -8.23 -0.36
N THR A 126 13.17 -8.94 0.61
CA THR A 126 12.49 -9.31 1.84
C THR A 126 13.45 -9.17 3.03
N ILE A 127 12.91 -8.73 4.17
CA ILE A 127 13.58 -8.86 5.47
C ILE A 127 13.01 -10.03 6.29
N GLY A 128 11.88 -10.61 5.86
CA GLY A 128 11.33 -11.84 6.43
C GLY A 128 10.84 -11.74 7.87
N MET A 129 10.30 -10.58 8.25
CA MET A 129 9.83 -10.32 9.61
C MET A 129 8.62 -11.17 10.00
N TRP A 130 7.70 -11.47 9.06
CA TRP A 130 6.56 -12.37 9.28
C TRP A 130 6.29 -13.25 8.07
N ALA A 131 5.60 -14.36 8.27
CA ALA A 131 5.25 -15.29 7.21
C ALA A 131 4.20 -14.70 6.26
N TYR A 132 4.42 -14.88 4.96
CA TYR A 132 3.38 -14.76 3.95
C TYR A 132 2.88 -16.17 3.58
N ALA A 133 1.59 -16.43 3.76
CA ALA A 133 1.00 -17.77 3.69
C ALA A 133 -0.27 -17.81 2.83
N SER A 134 -0.29 -17.09 1.71
CA SER A 134 -1.47 -16.97 0.83
C SER A 134 -2.09 -18.29 0.38
N GLN A 135 -1.29 -19.36 0.26
CA GLN A 135 -1.75 -20.70 -0.10
C GLN A 135 -2.56 -21.41 0.99
N GLN A 136 -2.53 -20.91 2.23
CA GLN A 136 -3.42 -21.33 3.30
C GLN A 136 -4.83 -20.70 3.19
N GLY A 137 -5.08 -19.98 2.10
CA GLY A 137 -6.30 -19.21 1.88
C GLY A 137 -6.38 -17.98 2.79
N LYS A 138 -7.48 -17.23 2.64
CA LYS A 138 -7.70 -15.96 3.35
C LYS A 138 -7.55 -16.07 4.87
N PHE A 139 -8.16 -17.10 5.46
CA PHE A 139 -8.18 -17.24 6.91
C PHE A 139 -6.85 -17.80 7.46
N GLY A 140 -6.19 -18.71 6.74
CA GLY A 140 -4.89 -19.21 7.18
C GLY A 140 -3.79 -18.15 7.08
N ASP A 141 -3.82 -17.31 6.03
CA ASP A 141 -2.91 -16.17 5.91
C ASP A 141 -3.20 -15.09 6.96
N ALA A 142 -4.47 -14.87 7.30
CA ALA A 142 -4.84 -13.98 8.42
C ALA A 142 -4.35 -14.53 9.77
N ASP A 143 -4.49 -15.83 10.03
CA ASP A 143 -3.95 -16.44 11.24
C ASP A 143 -2.43 -16.28 11.31
N ALA A 144 -1.73 -16.52 10.21
CA ALA A 144 -0.29 -16.32 10.13
C ALA A 144 0.10 -14.88 10.49
N TYR A 145 -0.58 -13.92 9.87
CA TYR A 145 -0.27 -12.50 10.06
C TYR A 145 -0.57 -12.03 11.49
N TYR A 146 -1.78 -12.25 11.99
CA TYR A 146 -2.22 -11.75 13.30
C TYR A 146 -1.71 -12.56 14.50
N SER A 147 -1.05 -13.70 14.26
CA SER A 147 -0.33 -14.44 15.30
C SER A 147 1.17 -14.13 15.33
N SER A 148 1.67 -13.21 14.51
CA SER A 148 3.10 -12.92 14.37
C SER A 148 3.43 -11.44 14.46
N LEU A 149 4.68 -11.08 14.14
CA LEU A 149 5.12 -9.68 14.02
C LEU A 149 4.31 -8.87 13.00
N GLY A 150 3.58 -9.51 12.07
CA GLY A 150 2.62 -8.82 11.20
C GLY A 150 1.49 -8.13 11.97
N GLY A 151 0.86 -8.83 12.92
CA GLY A 151 -0.15 -8.24 13.80
C GLY A 151 0.41 -7.09 14.67
N VAL A 152 1.66 -7.24 15.13
CA VAL A 152 2.38 -6.18 15.86
C VAL A 152 2.62 -4.96 14.97
N TRP A 153 2.94 -5.17 13.69
CA TRP A 153 3.13 -4.10 12.70
C TRP A 153 1.87 -3.26 12.51
N ASP A 154 0.71 -3.90 12.36
CA ASP A 154 -0.57 -3.18 12.24
C ASP A 154 -0.90 -2.40 13.53
N MET A 155 -0.66 -3.02 14.69
CA MET A 155 -0.83 -2.35 15.98
C MET A 155 0.10 -1.16 16.16
N PHE A 156 1.35 -1.25 15.69
CA PHE A 156 2.31 -0.15 15.71
C PHE A 156 1.77 1.07 14.95
N TRP A 157 1.26 0.89 13.73
CA TRP A 157 0.66 1.99 12.96
C TRP A 157 -0.59 2.57 13.62
N LEU A 158 -1.43 1.73 14.22
CA LEU A 158 -2.58 2.20 14.98
C LEU A 158 -2.13 3.08 16.15
N VAL A 159 -1.15 2.62 16.93
CA VAL A 159 -0.58 3.37 18.06
C VAL A 159 0.03 4.68 17.58
N LEU A 160 0.76 4.71 16.47
CA LEU A 160 1.31 5.94 15.90
C LEU A 160 0.22 6.96 15.56
N VAL A 161 -0.87 6.54 14.92
CA VAL A 161 -2.00 7.45 14.61
C VAL A 161 -2.69 7.93 15.89
N LEU A 162 -2.79 7.08 16.92
CA LEU A 162 -3.35 7.48 18.22
C LEU A 162 -2.45 8.48 18.96
N PHE A 163 -1.13 8.34 18.90
CA PHE A 163 -0.21 9.38 19.38
C PHE A 163 -0.33 10.67 18.54
N GLY A 164 -0.52 10.51 17.23
CA GLY A 164 -0.82 11.58 16.28
C GLY A 164 -2.30 11.97 16.21
N TRP A 165 -3.09 11.80 17.27
CA TRP A 165 -4.57 11.95 17.24
C TRP A 165 -5.08 13.26 16.63
N LYS A 166 -4.26 14.32 16.63
CA LYS A 166 -4.56 15.60 15.95
C LYS A 166 -4.92 15.38 14.48
N ALA A 167 -4.32 14.40 13.81
CA ALA A 167 -4.64 14.01 12.43
C ALA A 167 -6.12 13.63 12.25
N LEU A 168 -6.79 13.13 13.29
CA LEU A 168 -8.20 12.74 13.27
C LEU A 168 -9.15 13.89 13.62
N THR A 169 -8.63 15.07 13.96
CA THR A 169 -9.47 16.22 14.33
C THR A 169 -10.13 16.87 13.13
N ARG A 170 -11.24 17.56 13.39
CA ARG A 170 -11.94 18.36 12.38
C ARG A 170 -11.03 19.46 11.83
N ASP A 171 -10.31 20.12 12.71
CA ASP A 171 -9.49 21.28 12.36
C ASP A 171 -8.33 20.86 11.47
N PHE A 172 -7.63 19.78 11.82
CA PHE A 172 -6.59 19.22 10.95
C PHE A 172 -7.15 18.84 9.57
N PHE A 173 -8.30 18.15 9.53
CA PHE A 173 -8.90 17.75 8.26
C PHE A 173 -9.21 18.95 7.35
N PHE A 174 -9.85 20.01 7.87
CA PHE A 174 -10.21 21.15 7.01
C PHE A 174 -9.05 22.11 6.74
N SER A 175 -8.14 22.32 7.69
CA SER A 175 -7.02 23.26 7.54
C SER A 175 -5.83 22.69 6.78
N ARG A 176 -5.65 21.36 6.79
CA ARG A 176 -4.53 20.69 6.13
C ARG A 176 -5.03 19.81 4.98
N ILE A 177 -5.79 18.76 5.29
CA ILE A 177 -6.15 17.74 4.30
C ILE A 177 -6.98 18.32 3.14
N VAL A 178 -8.09 19.00 3.45
CA VAL A 178 -8.96 19.60 2.42
C VAL A 178 -8.31 20.78 1.72
N ALA A 179 -7.47 21.55 2.43
CA ALA A 179 -6.75 22.68 1.87
C ALA A 179 -5.71 22.24 0.83
N ASP A 180 -5.05 21.10 1.09
CA ASP A 180 -3.98 20.60 0.25
C ASP A 180 -4.44 19.65 -0.86
N ASP A 181 -5.64 19.06 -0.73
CA ASP A 181 -6.15 18.07 -1.68
C ASP A 181 -7.44 18.53 -2.40
N PRO A 182 -7.33 18.97 -3.67
CA PRO A 182 -8.46 19.48 -4.43
C PRO A 182 -9.54 18.42 -4.74
N ALA A 183 -9.25 17.13 -4.57
CA ALA A 183 -10.25 16.08 -4.77
C ALA A 183 -11.38 16.15 -3.75
N TRP A 184 -11.12 16.60 -2.52
CA TRP A 184 -12.18 16.82 -1.52
C TRP A 184 -13.17 17.89 -1.97
N LEU A 185 -12.69 18.97 -2.59
CA LEU A 185 -13.55 20.01 -3.15
C LEU A 185 -14.33 19.50 -4.38
N TRP A 186 -13.73 18.63 -5.19
CA TRP A 186 -14.44 17.96 -6.28
C TRP A 186 -15.53 17.04 -5.75
N LEU A 187 -15.24 16.16 -4.79
CA LEU A 187 -16.21 15.26 -4.14
C LEU A 187 -17.37 16.06 -3.52
N ARG A 188 -17.05 17.14 -2.80
CA ARG A 188 -18.03 18.05 -2.22
C ARG A 188 -18.98 18.60 -3.28
N ARG A 189 -18.45 19.10 -4.40
CA ARG A 189 -19.26 19.68 -5.48
C ARG A 189 -20.08 18.60 -6.21
N ARG A 190 -19.46 17.46 -6.51
CA ARG A 190 -20.05 16.39 -7.33
C ARG A 190 -21.18 15.65 -6.62
N PHE A 191 -21.01 15.40 -5.31
CA PHE A 191 -21.95 14.62 -4.50
C PHE A 191 -22.67 15.45 -3.44
N ARG A 192 -22.48 16.78 -3.45
CA ARG A 192 -23.09 17.73 -2.50
C ARG A 192 -22.84 17.35 -1.03
N LEU A 193 -21.63 16.85 -0.74
CA LEU A 193 -21.27 16.40 0.60
C LEU A 193 -21.27 17.57 1.58
N SER A 194 -21.88 17.38 2.76
CA SER A 194 -21.74 18.33 3.86
C SER A 194 -20.35 18.22 4.49
N ASN A 195 -19.92 19.24 5.25
CA ASN A 195 -18.68 19.18 6.02
C ASN A 195 -18.66 17.97 6.98
N ARG A 196 -19.83 17.60 7.53
CA ARG A 196 -19.97 16.41 8.39
C ARG A 196 -19.74 15.13 7.60
N ALA A 197 -20.31 15.01 6.41
CA ALA A 197 -20.15 13.83 5.55
C ALA A 197 -18.69 13.67 5.10
N MET A 198 -18.01 14.75 4.69
CA MET A 198 -16.60 14.69 4.31
C MET A 198 -15.71 14.25 5.47
N LEU A 199 -15.90 14.84 6.66
CA LEU A 199 -15.15 14.47 7.85
C LEU A 199 -15.42 13.02 8.27
N ALA A 200 -16.67 12.56 8.14
CA ALA A 200 -17.04 11.18 8.40
C ALA A 200 -16.34 10.23 7.42
N LEU A 201 -16.32 10.53 6.11
CA LEU A 201 -15.60 9.73 5.12
C LEU A 201 -14.10 9.66 5.40
N TYR A 202 -13.49 10.79 5.76
CA TYR A 202 -12.08 10.83 6.17
C TYR A 202 -11.84 9.89 7.34
N ARG A 203 -12.57 10.05 8.44
CA ARG A 203 -12.43 9.22 9.65
C ARG A 203 -12.87 7.76 9.47
N ALA A 204 -13.79 7.49 8.55
CA ALA A 204 -14.27 6.14 8.28
C ALA A 204 -13.13 5.20 7.89
N TYR A 205 -12.12 5.72 7.19
CA TYR A 205 -10.95 4.92 6.83
C TYR A 205 -10.10 4.53 8.04
N PHE A 206 -9.89 5.46 8.98
CA PHE A 206 -9.24 5.15 10.25
C PHE A 206 -10.04 4.10 11.04
N CYS A 207 -11.36 4.31 11.17
CA CYS A 207 -12.24 3.38 11.87
C CYS A 207 -12.24 2.00 11.20
N TYR A 208 -12.23 1.95 9.86
CA TYR A 208 -12.16 0.71 9.09
C TYR A 208 -10.83 -0.02 9.33
N GLY A 209 -9.69 0.66 9.24
CA GLY A 209 -8.37 0.08 9.53
C GLY A 209 -8.29 -0.45 10.96
N ALA A 210 -8.67 0.36 11.95
CA ALA A 210 -8.69 -0.07 13.35
C ALA A 210 -9.63 -1.27 13.57
N ALA A 211 -10.85 -1.22 13.05
CA ALA A 211 -11.82 -2.31 13.17
C ALA A 211 -11.31 -3.59 12.49
N ARG A 212 -10.62 -3.49 11.35
CA ARG A 212 -10.01 -4.66 10.68
C ARG A 212 -8.97 -5.34 11.54
N ILE A 213 -8.10 -4.59 12.21
CA ILE A 213 -7.08 -5.14 13.10
C ILE A 213 -7.75 -5.99 14.18
N PHE A 214 -8.71 -5.42 14.91
CA PHE A 214 -9.39 -6.12 15.99
C PHE A 214 -10.27 -7.26 15.48
N ALA A 215 -10.98 -7.08 14.38
CA ALA A 215 -11.84 -8.11 13.80
C ALA A 215 -11.01 -9.32 13.34
N TRP A 216 -9.95 -9.11 12.57
CA TRP A 216 -9.11 -10.22 12.09
C TRP A 216 -8.31 -10.88 13.21
N THR A 217 -7.83 -10.11 14.18
CA THR A 217 -7.22 -10.67 15.40
C THR A 217 -8.23 -11.56 16.12
N THR A 218 -9.45 -11.06 16.34
CA THR A 218 -10.51 -11.81 17.03
C THR A 218 -10.90 -13.07 16.25
N ILE A 219 -11.06 -12.97 14.93
CA ILE A 219 -11.34 -14.12 14.07
C ILE A 219 -10.21 -15.16 14.18
N ALA A 220 -8.95 -14.74 14.11
CA ALA A 220 -7.82 -15.64 14.24
C ALA A 220 -7.78 -16.31 15.62
N ARG A 221 -8.11 -15.58 16.70
CA ARG A 221 -8.17 -16.15 18.06
C ARG A 221 -9.34 -17.13 18.24
N LEU A 222 -10.54 -16.78 17.77
CA LEU A 222 -11.73 -17.59 17.99
C LEU A 222 -11.81 -18.81 17.06
N ARG A 223 -11.42 -18.65 15.80
CA ARG A 223 -11.51 -19.72 14.80
C ARG A 223 -10.43 -20.78 15.01
N SER A 224 -9.21 -20.33 15.29
CA SER A 224 -8.05 -21.20 15.26
C SER A 224 -7.62 -21.62 16.66
N GLY A 225 -8.02 -20.88 17.71
CA GLY A 225 -7.75 -21.23 19.10
C GLY A 225 -6.29 -21.61 19.31
N ASP A 226 -6.07 -22.79 19.88
CA ASP A 226 -4.73 -23.33 20.16
C ASP A 226 -3.94 -23.74 18.90
N ARG A 227 -4.56 -23.80 17.72
CA ARG A 227 -3.90 -24.15 16.45
C ARG A 227 -3.10 -23.01 15.84
N ALA A 228 -3.33 -21.78 16.30
CA ALA A 228 -2.61 -20.59 15.84
C ALA A 228 -2.00 -19.83 17.03
N PRO A 229 -1.06 -20.44 17.79
CA PRO A 229 -0.42 -19.78 18.92
C PRO A 229 0.28 -18.49 18.47
N ILE A 230 0.37 -17.51 19.38
CA ILE A 230 1.15 -16.30 19.11
C ILE A 230 2.64 -16.70 19.03
N ASP A 231 3.27 -16.35 17.92
CA ASP A 231 4.69 -16.57 17.63
C ASP A 231 5.30 -15.27 17.09
N LEU A 232 5.93 -14.51 17.99
CA LEU A 232 6.57 -13.23 17.68
C LEU A 232 8.04 -13.40 17.25
N THR A 233 8.46 -14.61 16.89
CA THR A 233 9.80 -14.83 16.33
C THR A 233 9.88 -14.26 14.92
N TRP A 234 11.10 -13.87 14.54
CA TRP A 234 11.35 -13.33 13.21
C TRP A 234 11.08 -14.40 12.14
N GLY A 235 10.18 -14.09 11.21
CA GLY A 235 9.74 -15.01 10.16
C GLY A 235 8.70 -16.02 10.61
N GLY A 236 8.21 -15.95 11.86
CA GLY A 236 7.06 -16.72 12.33
C GLY A 236 5.75 -16.35 11.63
N PRO A 237 4.68 -17.14 11.82
CA PRO A 237 4.63 -18.30 12.68
C PRO A 237 5.10 -19.60 11.99
N SER A 238 5.51 -20.59 12.79
CA SER A 238 5.94 -21.91 12.29
C SER A 238 4.79 -22.88 11.96
N PHE A 239 3.58 -22.63 12.46
CA PHE A 239 2.43 -23.54 12.29
C PHE A 239 1.75 -23.46 10.91
N VAL A 240 2.15 -22.51 10.06
CA VAL A 240 1.64 -22.38 8.69
C VAL A 240 2.70 -22.81 7.68
N ASP A 241 2.26 -23.42 6.59
CA ASP A 241 3.11 -23.51 5.41
C ASP A 241 3.29 -22.10 4.86
N LYS A 242 4.55 -21.69 4.69
CA LYS A 242 4.92 -20.36 4.19
C LYS A 242 5.08 -20.43 2.67
N ALA A 243 4.74 -19.34 2.01
CA ALA A 243 5.01 -19.22 0.58
C ALA A 243 6.53 -19.40 0.36
N PRO A 244 6.93 -20.23 -0.62
CA PRO A 244 8.34 -20.44 -0.93
C PRO A 244 9.04 -19.12 -1.25
N SER A 245 10.22 -18.92 -0.67
CA SER A 245 11.14 -17.86 -1.05
C SER A 245 12.36 -18.45 -1.75
N SER A 246 12.94 -17.69 -2.68
CA SER A 246 14.18 -18.08 -3.34
C SER A 246 15.30 -17.17 -2.87
N TRP A 247 16.34 -17.77 -2.28
CA TRP A 247 17.57 -17.06 -1.92
C TRP A 247 18.66 -17.38 -2.95
N PRO A 248 19.06 -16.43 -3.80
CA PRO A 248 20.00 -16.70 -4.89
C PRO A 248 21.47 -16.68 -4.45
N GLY A 249 21.74 -16.52 -3.15
CA GLY A 249 23.09 -16.29 -2.60
C GLY A 249 23.52 -14.82 -2.68
N TRP A 250 24.45 -14.42 -1.81
CA TRP A 250 24.89 -13.01 -1.70
C TRP A 250 25.47 -12.44 -2.99
N GLY A 251 26.26 -13.20 -3.74
CA GLY A 251 26.87 -12.73 -4.99
C GLY A 251 25.82 -12.35 -6.04
N THR A 252 24.91 -13.28 -6.32
CA THR A 252 23.79 -13.05 -7.26
C THR A 252 22.87 -11.95 -6.76
N PHE A 253 22.57 -11.94 -5.45
CA PHE A 253 21.72 -10.93 -4.83
C PHE A 253 22.29 -9.52 -5.04
N LEU A 254 23.56 -9.30 -4.68
CA LEU A 254 24.24 -8.01 -4.82
C LEU A 254 24.35 -7.59 -6.28
N LEU A 255 24.72 -8.50 -7.18
CA LEU A 255 24.82 -8.23 -8.62
C LEU A 255 23.48 -7.76 -9.19
N ASN A 256 22.40 -8.48 -8.88
CA ASN A 256 21.05 -8.13 -9.31
C ASN A 256 20.57 -6.81 -8.70
N THR A 257 20.92 -6.53 -7.45
CA THR A 257 20.60 -5.25 -6.80
C THR A 257 21.34 -4.10 -7.46
N VAL A 258 22.65 -4.20 -7.65
CA VAL A 258 23.45 -3.15 -8.32
C VAL A 258 22.94 -2.90 -9.73
N ARG A 259 22.73 -3.97 -10.52
CA ARG A 259 22.16 -3.89 -11.87
C ARG A 259 20.77 -3.24 -11.85
N GLY A 260 19.88 -3.71 -10.98
CA GLY A 260 18.51 -3.23 -10.87
C GLY A 260 18.45 -1.75 -10.49
N VAL A 261 19.27 -1.32 -9.52
CA VAL A 261 19.36 0.08 -9.09
C VAL A 261 19.91 0.96 -10.21
N ALA A 262 21.01 0.55 -10.85
CA ALA A 262 21.61 1.33 -11.94
C ALA A 262 20.63 1.53 -13.10
N LEU A 263 19.94 0.45 -13.51
CA LEU A 263 18.95 0.51 -14.59
C LEU A 263 17.69 1.29 -14.18
N LEU A 264 17.22 1.15 -12.94
CA LEU A 264 16.10 1.94 -12.42
C LEU A 264 16.45 3.43 -12.44
N VAL A 265 17.59 3.83 -11.88
CA VAL A 265 18.02 5.23 -11.86
C VAL A 265 18.15 5.80 -13.27
N LEU A 266 18.78 5.05 -14.19
CA LEU A 266 18.89 5.45 -15.59
C LEU A 266 17.51 5.62 -16.24
N ALA A 267 16.60 4.66 -16.02
CA ALA A 267 15.25 4.71 -16.56
C ALA A 267 14.45 5.88 -15.98
N LEU A 268 14.53 6.14 -14.67
CA LEU A 268 13.88 7.29 -14.03
C LEU A 268 14.41 8.61 -14.60
N TRP A 269 15.72 8.72 -14.79
CA TRP A 269 16.33 9.90 -15.39
C TRP A 269 15.86 10.09 -16.84
N LEU A 270 15.91 9.05 -17.67
CA LEU A 270 15.44 9.11 -19.06
C LEU A 270 13.96 9.47 -19.13
N VAL A 271 13.11 8.80 -18.36
CA VAL A 271 11.67 9.06 -18.28
C VAL A 271 11.41 10.50 -17.87
N TRP A 272 12.13 11.01 -16.86
CA TRP A 272 12.01 12.39 -16.43
C TRP A 272 12.39 13.37 -17.54
N VAL A 273 13.56 13.21 -18.17
CA VAL A 273 14.06 14.12 -19.20
C VAL A 273 13.18 14.10 -20.46
N LEU A 274 12.75 12.92 -20.89
CA LEU A 274 12.00 12.75 -22.15
C LEU A 274 10.52 13.15 -22.02
N VAL A 275 9.89 12.82 -20.89
CA VAL A 275 8.42 12.96 -20.73
C VAL A 275 8.04 13.62 -19.42
N GLY A 276 8.58 13.14 -18.28
CA GLY A 276 8.13 13.51 -16.94
C GLY A 276 8.21 15.01 -16.66
N ARG A 277 9.32 15.65 -17.02
CA ARG A 277 9.52 17.10 -16.86
C ARG A 277 8.47 17.91 -17.60
N ARG A 278 8.17 17.57 -18.86
CA ARG A 278 7.16 18.26 -19.67
C ARG A 278 5.76 18.09 -19.09
N LEU A 279 5.41 16.88 -18.65
CA LEU A 279 4.12 16.62 -18.00
C LEU A 279 4.01 17.35 -16.66
N TRP A 280 5.10 17.39 -15.88
CA TRP A 280 5.17 18.09 -14.62
C TRP A 280 4.96 19.59 -14.80
N GLU A 281 5.69 20.23 -15.71
CA GLU A 281 5.56 21.66 -16.04
C GLU A 281 4.11 22.01 -16.46
N ARG A 282 3.47 21.18 -17.28
CA ARG A 282 2.08 21.35 -17.72
C ARG A 282 1.05 21.15 -16.61
N ALA A 283 1.34 20.31 -15.63
CA ALA A 283 0.52 20.10 -14.45
C ALA A 283 0.68 21.28 -13.47
N GLY A 284 0.30 22.49 -13.88
CA GLY A 284 0.38 23.68 -13.02
C GLY A 284 -0.52 23.59 -11.78
N GLU A 285 -0.19 24.31 -10.72
CA GLU A 285 -1.18 24.62 -9.69
C GLU A 285 -2.28 25.47 -10.36
N ALA A 286 -3.54 25.10 -10.20
CA ALA A 286 -4.64 25.95 -10.62
C ALA A 286 -4.42 27.36 -10.04
N PRO A 287 -4.63 28.45 -10.80
CA PRO A 287 -4.49 29.79 -10.27
C PRO A 287 -5.27 29.89 -8.97
N ARG A 288 -4.62 30.32 -7.88
CA ARG A 288 -5.34 30.73 -6.68
C ARG A 288 -6.32 31.80 -7.16
N ARG A 289 -7.63 31.48 -7.21
CA ARG A 289 -8.65 32.52 -7.28
C ARG A 289 -8.39 33.38 -6.05
N THR A 290 -7.84 34.56 -6.27
CA THR A 290 -7.84 35.64 -5.28
C THR A 290 -9.28 35.75 -4.78
N ALA A 291 -9.45 35.69 -3.46
CA ALA A 291 -10.75 35.92 -2.87
C ALA A 291 -11.31 37.24 -3.41
N PRO A 292 -12.62 37.33 -3.74
CA PRO A 292 -13.23 38.63 -3.93
C PRO A 292 -13.05 39.40 -2.61
N THR A 293 -12.44 40.58 -2.71
CA THR A 293 -12.41 41.60 -1.64
C THR A 293 -13.81 41.98 -1.22
#